data_AF-A0A820IV89-F1
#
_entry.id   AF-A0A820IV89-F1
#
_cell.length_a   1.000
_cell.length_b   1.000
_cell.length_c   1.000
_cell.angle_alpha   90.00
_cell.angle_beta   90.00
_cell.angle_gamma   90.00
#
_symmetry.space_group_name_H-M   'P 1'
#
loop_
_entity.id
_entity.type
_entity.pdbx_description
1 polymer ?
#
loop_
_entity_poly.entity_id
_entity_poly.type
_entity_poly.pdbx_seq_one_letter_code
_entity_poly.pdbx_strand_id
1 'polypeptide(L)' 'SDPDLGELTISLCYLPNAKRVTVTIVKATSLKPMDITGKSDPYVKVLLLINGKRIRKKKTSVISNTLNRIYIEKY' A
#
# COMPACT_ATOMS: atom_id res chain seq x y z
N SER A 1 -1.42 11.28 22.25
CA SER A 1 -1.17 11.51 20.82
C SER A 1 -1.02 10.15 20.18
N ASP A 2 -1.77 9.87 19.11
CA ASP A 2 -1.60 8.62 18.37
C ASP A 2 -0.17 8.55 17.80
N PRO A 3 0.47 7.37 17.79
CA PRO A 3 1.81 7.23 17.25
C PRO A 3 1.81 7.53 15.74
N ASP A 4 2.77 8.32 15.28
CA ASP A 4 2.99 8.52 13.85
C ASP A 4 3.48 7.21 13.22
N LEU A 5 2.73 6.71 12.25
CA LEU A 5 3.00 5.46 11.53
C LEU A 5 3.55 5.70 10.13
N GLY A 6 3.66 6.97 9.71
CA GLY A 6 3.99 7.38 8.35
C GLY A 6 2.77 7.50 7.44
N GLU A 7 3.03 7.85 6.18
CA GLU A 7 2.01 8.18 5.18
C GLU A 7 2.08 7.22 3.99
N LEU A 8 0.92 6.83 3.46
CA LEU A 8 0.78 6.06 2.23
C LEU A 8 -0.03 6.85 1.20
N THR A 9 0.60 7.21 0.08
CA THR A 9 -0.07 7.84 -1.06
C THR A 9 -0.58 6.78 -2.03
N ILE A 10 -1.87 6.83 -2.36
CA ILE A 10 -2.51 5.98 -3.35
C ILE A 10 -3.31 6.81 -4.36
N SER A 11 -3.57 6.25 -5.53
CA SER A 11 -4.49 6.81 -6.52
C SER A 11 -5.53 5.77 -6.94
N LEU A 12 -6.76 6.22 -7.13
CA LEU A 12 -7.90 5.42 -7.54
C LEU A 12 -8.46 5.95 -8.85
N CYS A 13 -8.75 5.05 -9.79
CA CYS A 13 -9.42 5.39 -11.04
C CYS A 13 -10.54 4.38 -11.29
N TYR A 14 -11.76 4.87 -11.48
CA TYR A 14 -12.92 4.03 -11.80
C TYR A 14 -13.43 4.32 -13.20
N LEU A 15 -13.66 3.27 -13.97
CA LEU A 15 -14.23 3.31 -15.30
C LEU A 15 -15.60 2.60 -15.28
N PRO A 16 -16.72 3.35 -15.23
CA PRO A 16 -18.06 2.78 -15.09
C PRO A 16 -18.43 1.81 -16.21
N ASN A 17 -18.16 2.16 -17.46
CA ASN A 17 -18.50 1.35 -18.63
C ASN A 17 -17.80 -0.02 -18.62
N ALA A 18 -16.58 -0.06 -18.10
CA ALA A 18 -15.79 -1.30 -17.99
C ALA A 18 -15.98 -2.01 -16.63
N LYS A 19 -16.77 -1.45 -15.71
CA LYS A 19 -16.91 -1.89 -14.31
C LYS A 19 -15.55 -2.15 -13.65
N ARG A 20 -14.55 -1.30 -13.95
CA ARG A 20 -13.16 -1.52 -13.56
C ARG A 20 -12.69 -0.42 -12.62
N VAL A 21 -12.17 -0.83 -11.47
CA VAL A 21 -11.38 0.03 -10.58
C VAL A 21 -9.91 -0.33 -10.72
N THR A 22 -9.07 0.69 -10.86
CA THR A 22 -7.62 0.58 -10.84
C THR A 22 -7.11 1.21 -9.56
N VAL A 23 -6.29 0.47 -8.81
CA VAL A 23 -5.61 0.97 -7.60
C VAL A 23 -4.14 1.14 -7.93
N THR A 24 -3.62 2.36 -7.79
CA THR A 24 -2.18 2.64 -7.93
C THR A 24 -1.60 2.90 -6.55
N ILE A 25 -0.61 2.08 -6.15
CA ILE A 25 0.19 2.34 -4.96
C ILE A 25 1.33 3.25 -5.38
N VAL A 26 1.38 4.48 -4.85
CA VAL A 26 2.33 5.51 -5.33
C VAL A 26 3.60 5.48 -4.50
N LYS A 27 3.51 5.82 -3.22
CA LYS A 27 4.65 5.86 -2.31
C LYS A 27 4.22 5.71 -0.86
N ALA A 28 5.13 5.26 -0.01
CA ALA A 28 5.04 5.39 1.43
C ALA A 28 6.21 6.25 1.95
N THR A 29 5.96 7.13 2.91
CA THR A 29 6.95 8.07 3.45
C THR A 29 6.90 8.13 4.97
N SER A 30 8.06 8.34 5.60
CA SER A 30 8.19 8.46 7.05
C SER A 30 7.60 7.28 7.82
N LEU A 31 7.70 6.07 7.27
CA LEU A 31 7.19 4.88 7.94
C LEU A 31 7.84 4.70 9.31
N LYS A 32 7.07 4.19 10.27
CA LYS A 32 7.61 3.83 11.58
C LYS A 32 8.69 2.74 11.44
N PRO A 33 9.87 2.92 12.06
CA PRO A 33 10.85 1.85 12.24
C PRO A 33 10.26 0.68 13.01
N MET A 34 10.34 -0.51 12.43
CA MET A 34 9.86 -1.75 13.07
C MET A 34 11.00 -2.73 13.37
N ASP A 35 12.13 -2.58 12.68
CA ASP A 35 13.29 -3.45 12.83
C ASP A 35 14.34 -2.83 13.76
N ILE A 36 15.18 -3.68 14.37
CA ILE A 36 16.29 -3.26 15.24
C ILE A 36 17.28 -2.31 14.55
N THR A 37 17.29 -2.29 13.22
CA THR A 37 18.13 -1.43 12.38
C THR A 37 17.63 0.02 12.33
N GLY A 38 16.50 0.32 12.97
CA GLY A 38 15.86 1.63 12.88
C GLY A 38 15.16 1.86 11.53
N LYS A 39 14.91 0.80 10.75
CA LYS A 39 14.17 0.83 9.49
C LYS A 39 13.07 -0.23 9.45
N SER A 40 12.56 -0.51 8.25
CA SER A 40 11.50 -1.47 7.96
C SER A 40 11.71 -2.10 6.58
N ASP A 41 11.05 -3.22 6.33
CA ASP A 41 10.97 -3.88 5.01
C ASP A 41 9.55 -3.72 4.40
N PRO A 42 9.17 -2.52 3.92
CA PRO A 42 7.77 -2.20 3.66
C PRO A 42 7.20 -2.87 2.41
N TYR A 43 5.96 -3.36 2.53
CA TYR A 43 5.12 -3.79 1.42
C TYR A 43 3.65 -3.42 1.66
N VAL A 44 2.88 -3.25 0.58
CA VAL A 44 1.46 -2.92 0.65
C VAL A 44 0.62 -4.12 0.21
N LYS A 45 -0.46 -4.40 0.93
CA LYS A 45 -1.44 -5.44 0.60
C LYS A 45 -2.78 -4.79 0.26
N VAL A 46 -3.26 -5.01 -0.95
CA VAL A 46 -4.56 -4.52 -1.42
C VAL A 46 -5.58 -5.65 -1.32
N LEU A 47 -6.69 -5.41 -0.63
CA LEU A 47 -7.77 -6.36 -0.40
C LEU A 47 -9.08 -5.81 -0.96
N LEU A 48 -9.69 -6.53 -1.89
CA LEU A 48 -11.06 -6.25 -2.32
C LEU A 48 -12.02 -7.05 -1.45
N LEU A 49 -12.89 -6.36 -0.73
CA LEU A 49 -13.94 -6.93 0.11
C LEU A 49 -15.30 -6.64 -0.52
N ILE A 50 -16.18 -7.64 -0.58
CA ILE A 50 -17.59 -7.50 -0.95
C ILE A 50 -18.40 -8.17 0.15
N ASN A 51 -19.30 -7.42 0.79
CA ASN A 51 -20.13 -7.89 1.91
C ASN A 51 -19.30 -8.58 3.01
N GLY A 52 -18.17 -7.96 3.40
CA GLY A 52 -17.25 -8.50 4.42
C GLY A 52 -16.40 -9.69 3.96
N LYS A 53 -16.66 -10.27 2.78
CA LYS A 53 -15.89 -11.40 2.23
C LYS A 53 -14.76 -10.91 1.36
N ARG A 54 -13.57 -11.50 1.53
CA ARG A 54 -12.40 -11.21 0.70
C ARG A 54 -12.55 -11.87 -0.67
N ILE A 55 -12.61 -11.04 -1.72
CA ILE A 55 -12.78 -11.49 -3.10
C ILE A 55 -11.45 -11.51 -3.84
N ARG A 56 -10.58 -10.53 -3.60
CA ARG A 56 -9.26 -10.43 -4.25
C ARG A 56 -8.20 -9.93 -3.29
N LYS A 57 -6.97 -10.39 -3.49
CA LYS A 57 -5.79 -9.94 -2.75
C LYS A 57 -4.64 -9.72 -3.72
N LYS A 58 -3.96 -8.59 -3.59
CA LYS A 58 -2.70 -8.28 -4.27
C LYS A 58 -1.68 -7.77 -3.25
N LYS A 59 -0.40 -7.90 -3.56
CA LYS A 59 0.71 -7.40 -2.74
C LYS A 59 1.78 -6.81 -3.64
N THR A 60 2.40 -5.72 -3.19
CA THR A 60 3.58 -5.17 -3.83
C THR A 60 4.80 -6.04 -3.60
N SER A 61 5.85 -5.76 -4.34
CA SER A 61 7.20 -6.18 -3.97
C SER A 61 7.57 -5.67 -2.57
N VAL A 62 8.42 -6.44 -1.87
CA VAL A 62 9.07 -6.02 -0.62
C VAL A 62 10.41 -5.40 -1.01
N ILE A 63 10.76 -4.26 -0.41
CA ILE A 63 12.13 -3.74 -0.43
C ILE A 63 12.61 -3.69 1.00
N SER A 64 13.85 -4.11 1.22
CA SER A 64 14.44 -4.13 2.54
C SER A 64 14.99 -2.77 2.97
N ASN A 65 15.01 -2.56 4.29
CA ASN A 65 15.77 -1.50 4.96
C ASN A 65 15.46 -0.08 4.43
N THR A 66 14.16 0.27 4.36
CA THR A 66 13.72 1.63 3.98
C THR A 66 12.46 2.07 4.73
N LEU A 67 12.41 3.35 5.08
CA LEU A 67 11.20 4.02 5.60
C LEU A 67 10.46 4.83 4.53
N ASN A 68 11.06 4.94 3.34
CA ASN A 68 10.57 5.71 2.22
C ASN A 68 10.62 4.84 0.96
N ARG A 69 9.46 4.42 0.47
CA ARG A 69 9.35 3.49 -0.66
C ARG A 69 8.46 4.07 -1.73
N ILE A 70 9.00 4.24 -2.94
CA ILE A 70 8.23 4.62 -4.14
C ILE A 70 7.82 3.33 -4.86
N TYR A 71 6.52 3.06 -5.01
CA TYR A 71 6.02 1.84 -5.65
C TYR A 71 5.67 2.07 -7.12
N ILE A 72 4.78 3.02 -7.41
CA ILE A 72 4.19 3.28 -8.76
C ILE A 72 3.66 1.96 -9.39
N GLU A 73 3.05 1.10 -8.58
CA GLU A 73 2.52 -0.21 -9.00
C GLU A 73 0.99 -0.14 -9.15
N LYS A 74 0.44 -0.68 -10.25
CA LYS A 74 -1.01 -0.67 -10.57
C LYS A 74 -1.64 -2.05 -10.41
N TYR A 75 -2.86 -2.10 -9.87
CA TYR A 75 -3.63 -3.32 -9.56
C TYR A 75 -5.09 -3.28 -10.00
#